data_AF-A0A7H8XJN7-F1
#
_entry.id   AF-A0A7H8XJN7-F1
#
_cell.length_a   1.000
_cell.length_b   1.000
_cell.length_c   1.000
_cell.angle_alpha   90.00
_cell.angle_beta   90.00
_cell.angle_gamma   90.00
#
_symmetry.space_group_name_H-M   'P 1'
#
loop_
_entity.id
_entity.type
_entity.pdbx_description
1 polymer ?
#
loop_
_entity_poly.entity_id
_entity_poly.type
_entity_poly.pdbx_seq_one_letter_code
_entity_poly.pdbx_strand_id
1 'polypeptide(L)'
;MSNNHPPYGGQPDPNVTPWSGPPAPAQPAGYPAYGQPGYGQPGYGQPGPPQFGAPIPPPQKSNRGLIIGLAAGAVVVVLAICGAGIGLALVGDDEDPTPIASGPATAGPTTGNPQPGTEPSAAPEPTESPDQPNNNNAVTARYSSDLSGVCDGSPILNAATYSGPSGAKAYTFANSIERPTFWSTKSVSSAKPYYAKSADFTSVSVVACLKVDEGSEGAPKKCDYKDNSGKQVTISYISSRYTMTFYAAKTAEKIGDGGTVNAPANRCPSFISYNKVTMKSYASPDSGTIEAALDKFLS
;
A
#
# COMPACT_ATOMS: atom_id res chain seq x y z
N MET A 1 -27.70 -51.96 28.22
CA MET A 1 -27.97 -53.36 27.82
C MET A 1 -28.32 -53.31 26.34
N SER A 2 -27.34 -53.26 25.43
CA SER A 2 -26.51 -54.37 24.92
C SER A 2 -27.28 -55.39 24.08
N ASN A 3 -26.80 -55.54 22.84
CA ASN A 3 -26.89 -56.68 21.91
C ASN A 3 -28.13 -56.65 20.98
N ASN A 4 -28.06 -56.97 19.68
CA ASN A 4 -27.03 -57.58 18.85
C ASN A 4 -27.42 -57.45 17.35
N HIS A 5 -26.44 -57.30 16.44
CA HIS A 5 -26.53 -57.67 15.00
C HIS A 5 -26.51 -59.22 14.87
N PRO A 6 -26.90 -59.89 13.74
CA PRO A 6 -26.33 -59.75 12.36
C PRO A 6 -27.30 -60.23 11.21
N PRO A 7 -26.87 -60.70 9.99
CA PRO A 7 -25.92 -60.18 8.98
C PRO A 7 -26.45 -60.16 7.52
N TYR A 8 -25.61 -59.64 6.60
CA TYR A 8 -25.50 -59.92 5.15
C TYR A 8 -26.58 -59.40 4.16
N GLY A 9 -26.09 -58.64 3.16
CA GLY A 9 -26.34 -58.97 1.75
C GLY A 9 -27.21 -58.03 0.91
N GLY A 10 -26.57 -57.03 0.30
CA GLY A 10 -26.72 -56.68 -1.12
C GLY A 10 -28.07 -56.22 -1.68
N GLN A 11 -28.15 -54.94 -2.04
CA GLN A 11 -28.78 -54.49 -3.29
C GLN A 11 -28.26 -53.11 -3.70
N PRO A 12 -27.46 -52.96 -4.77
CA PRO A 12 -27.22 -51.66 -5.41
C PRO A 12 -28.40 -51.29 -6.32
N ASP A 13 -28.96 -50.10 -6.10
CA ASP A 13 -30.04 -49.47 -6.86
C ASP A 13 -29.49 -48.81 -8.16
N PRO A 14 -30.26 -48.76 -9.28
CA PRO A 14 -29.75 -49.08 -10.61
C PRO A 14 -29.53 -47.86 -11.53
N ASN A 15 -28.88 -46.78 -11.05
CA ASN A 15 -28.69 -45.58 -11.88
C ASN A 15 -27.24 -45.13 -12.07
N VAL A 16 -26.37 -46.06 -12.48
CA VAL A 16 -25.00 -45.76 -12.93
C VAL A 16 -24.81 -46.28 -14.36
N THR A 17 -24.74 -45.38 -15.33
CA THR A 17 -24.37 -45.68 -16.72
C THR A 17 -22.85 -45.67 -16.89
N PRO A 18 -22.20 -46.78 -17.32
CA PRO A 18 -20.78 -46.81 -17.68
C PRO A 18 -20.62 -46.62 -19.20
N TRP A 19 -20.25 -45.41 -19.64
CA TRP A 19 -19.82 -45.20 -21.02
C TRP A 19 -18.34 -45.57 -21.16
N SER A 20 -18.13 -46.72 -21.79
CA SER A 20 -16.85 -47.30 -22.18
C SER A 20 -16.36 -46.64 -23.47
N GLY A 21 -15.10 -46.20 -23.48
CA GLY A 21 -14.43 -45.67 -24.67
C GLY A 21 -14.05 -46.76 -25.68
N PRO A 22 -13.80 -46.39 -26.95
CA PRO A 22 -13.52 -47.34 -28.03
C PRO A 22 -12.14 -48.03 -27.91
N PRO A 23 -11.99 -49.26 -28.44
CA PRO A 23 -10.77 -50.06 -28.33
C PRO A 23 -9.60 -49.52 -29.17
N ALA A 24 -8.39 -49.65 -28.62
CA ALA A 24 -7.13 -49.23 -29.24
C ALA A 24 -6.72 -50.12 -30.43
N PRO A 25 -6.19 -49.56 -31.54
CA PRO A 25 -5.64 -50.35 -32.65
C PRO A 25 -4.25 -50.93 -32.35
N ALA A 26 -4.02 -52.15 -32.83
CA ALA A 26 -2.75 -52.88 -32.77
C ALA A 26 -1.63 -52.20 -33.59
N GLN A 27 -0.41 -52.23 -33.04
CA GLN A 27 0.82 -51.70 -33.66
C GLN A 27 1.46 -52.71 -34.62
N PRO A 28 1.89 -52.31 -35.83
CA PRO A 28 2.84 -53.07 -36.65
C PRO A 28 4.31 -52.66 -36.40
N ALA A 29 5.19 -53.60 -36.70
CA ALA A 29 6.61 -53.63 -36.37
C ALA A 29 7.54 -52.75 -37.25
N GLY A 30 8.63 -52.27 -36.63
CA GLY A 30 10.00 -52.25 -37.21
C GLY A 30 10.54 -50.96 -37.85
N TYR A 31 11.85 -50.71 -37.58
CA TYR A 31 12.85 -49.78 -38.18
C TYR A 31 13.30 -48.53 -37.36
N PRO A 32 14.57 -48.09 -37.47
CA PRO A 32 15.54 -48.19 -36.37
C PRO A 32 15.93 -46.87 -35.70
N ALA A 33 16.54 -47.03 -34.53
CA ALA A 33 16.99 -46.01 -33.59
C ALA A 33 18.21 -45.20 -34.05
N TYR A 34 18.20 -43.89 -33.76
CA TYR A 34 19.37 -43.01 -33.79
C TYR A 34 19.39 -42.12 -32.52
N GLY A 35 20.47 -42.26 -31.74
CA GLY A 35 21.17 -41.19 -31.01
C GLY A 35 20.48 -40.50 -29.81
N GLN A 36 20.89 -40.90 -28.60
CA GLN A 36 20.77 -40.15 -27.33
C GLN A 36 21.65 -38.87 -27.33
N PRO A 37 21.43 -37.84 -26.45
CA PRO A 37 21.61 -37.90 -24.98
C PRO A 37 20.46 -37.19 -24.20
N GLY A 38 20.07 -37.49 -22.96
CA GLY A 38 20.81 -37.97 -21.81
C GLY A 38 20.78 -36.95 -20.66
N TYR A 39 19.60 -36.51 -20.19
CA TYR A 39 19.46 -35.68 -18.97
C TYR A 39 18.34 -36.23 -18.07
N GLY A 40 18.75 -36.69 -16.89
CA GLY A 40 17.93 -37.44 -15.94
C GLY A 40 16.94 -36.60 -15.14
N GLN A 41 15.79 -37.21 -14.85
CA GLN A 41 14.81 -36.74 -13.88
C GLN A 41 15.19 -37.18 -12.45
N PRO A 42 14.90 -36.36 -11.42
CA PRO A 42 15.06 -36.76 -10.02
C PRO A 42 13.98 -37.76 -9.58
N GLY A 43 14.43 -38.94 -9.14
CA GLY A 43 13.58 -39.98 -8.55
C GLY A 43 13.22 -39.68 -7.10
N TYR A 44 11.96 -39.93 -6.75
CA TYR A 44 11.45 -39.90 -5.38
C TYR A 44 12.02 -41.07 -4.58
N GLY A 45 12.86 -40.75 -3.58
CA GLY A 45 13.48 -41.72 -2.67
C GLY A 45 12.66 -41.96 -1.40
N GLN A 46 12.54 -43.25 -1.06
CA GLN A 46 11.91 -43.83 0.12
C GLN A 46 12.70 -43.55 1.42
N PRO A 47 12.07 -43.45 2.61
CA PRO A 47 12.78 -43.10 3.85
C PRO A 47 13.66 -44.25 4.38
N GLY A 48 14.95 -43.97 4.58
CA GLY A 48 15.91 -44.85 5.27
C GLY A 48 16.11 -44.48 6.75
N PRO A 49 16.57 -45.43 7.60
CA PRO A 49 16.69 -45.26 9.05
C PRO A 49 17.82 -44.30 9.50
N PRO A 50 17.72 -43.70 10.70
CA PRO A 50 18.53 -42.56 11.10
C PRO A 50 19.98 -42.92 11.41
N GLN A 51 20.92 -42.16 10.83
CA GLN A 51 22.34 -42.19 11.14
C GLN A 51 22.68 -41.10 12.17
N PHE A 52 23.26 -41.56 13.28
CA PHE A 52 23.76 -40.75 14.40
C PHE A 52 25.12 -40.12 14.04
N GLY A 53 25.30 -38.82 14.35
CA GLY A 53 26.61 -38.24 14.63
C GLY A 53 27.16 -37.22 13.61
N ALA A 54 26.92 -35.94 13.86
CA ALA A 54 27.83 -34.85 13.45
C ALA A 54 27.79 -33.73 14.52
N PRO A 55 28.94 -33.13 14.90
CA PRO A 55 28.99 -32.11 15.96
C PRO A 55 28.33 -30.79 15.53
N ILE A 56 27.52 -30.22 16.42
CA ILE A 56 26.85 -28.93 16.23
C ILE A 56 27.89 -27.79 16.37
N PRO A 57 27.99 -26.85 15.42
CA PRO A 57 28.86 -25.68 15.57
C PRO A 57 28.39 -24.79 16.74
N PRO A 58 29.30 -24.17 17.50
CA PRO A 58 28.94 -23.40 18.68
C PRO A 58 28.08 -22.17 18.33
N PRO A 59 27.10 -21.82 19.18
CA PRO A 59 26.17 -20.72 18.92
C PRO A 59 26.90 -19.37 18.89
N GLN A 60 26.69 -18.60 17.83
CA GLN A 60 27.21 -17.24 17.73
C GLN A 60 26.49 -16.31 18.73
N LYS A 61 27.28 -15.67 19.59
CA LYS A 61 26.82 -14.74 20.62
C LYS A 61 26.26 -13.46 19.98
N SER A 62 24.97 -13.20 20.17
CA SER A 62 24.32 -11.98 19.66
C SER A 62 24.43 -10.83 20.67
N ASN A 63 24.86 -9.65 20.21
CA ASN A 63 24.99 -8.43 21.02
C ASN A 63 23.65 -7.68 21.21
N ARG A 64 22.50 -8.39 21.14
CA ARG A 64 21.16 -7.81 21.28
C ARG A 64 20.95 -7.10 22.63
N GLY A 65 21.64 -7.54 23.68
CA GLY A 65 21.57 -6.88 25.00
C GLY A 65 22.18 -5.47 25.04
N LEU A 66 23.22 -5.19 24.25
CA LEU A 66 23.85 -3.87 24.19
C LEU A 66 22.94 -2.84 23.47
N ILE A 67 22.27 -3.28 22.41
CA ILE A 67 21.37 -2.42 21.61
C ILE A 67 20.11 -2.07 22.41
N ILE A 68 19.55 -3.03 23.15
CA ILE A 68 18.38 -2.79 24.01
C ILE A 68 18.76 -1.85 25.17
N GLY A 69 19.97 -1.97 25.73
CA GLY A 69 20.45 -1.08 26.79
C GLY A 69 20.63 0.38 26.32
N LEU A 70 21.13 0.58 25.10
CA LEU A 70 21.37 1.92 24.54
C LEU A 70 20.05 2.62 24.15
N ALA A 71 19.08 1.86 23.63
CA ALA A 71 17.75 2.38 23.28
C ALA A 71 16.95 2.81 24.52
N ALA A 72 17.00 2.05 25.62
CA ALA A 72 16.29 2.41 26.85
C ALA A 72 16.90 3.66 27.52
N GLY A 73 18.23 3.79 27.52
CA GLY A 73 18.91 4.98 28.07
C GLY A 73 18.60 6.27 27.32
N ALA A 74 18.52 6.20 25.98
CA ALA A 74 18.21 7.38 25.15
C ALA A 74 16.77 7.88 25.36
N VAL A 75 15.79 6.98 25.54
CA VAL A 75 14.39 7.34 25.77
C VAL A 75 14.19 8.06 27.11
N VAL A 76 14.89 7.62 28.17
CA VAL A 76 14.80 8.25 29.50
C VAL A 76 15.42 9.65 29.49
N VAL A 77 16.54 9.84 28.79
CA VAL A 77 17.19 11.15 28.68
C VAL A 77 16.32 12.14 27.88
N VAL A 78 15.71 11.69 26.78
CA VAL A 78 14.80 12.54 25.98
C VAL A 78 13.53 12.92 26.77
N LEU A 79 12.95 11.99 27.53
CA LEU A 79 11.78 12.28 28.37
C LEU A 79 12.11 13.24 29.53
N ALA A 80 13.31 13.16 30.10
CA ALA A 80 13.77 14.10 31.12
C ALA A 80 13.98 15.52 30.56
N ILE A 81 14.50 15.63 29.33
CA ILE A 81 14.72 16.93 28.66
C ILE A 81 13.39 17.56 28.23
N CYS A 82 12.42 16.76 27.78
CA CYS A 82 11.11 17.27 27.35
C CYS A 82 10.13 17.50 28.52
N GLY A 83 10.32 16.85 29.68
CA GLY A 83 9.42 16.96 30.84
C GLY A 83 9.64 18.17 31.73
N ALA A 84 10.83 18.78 31.71
CA ALA A 84 11.15 19.94 32.58
C ALA A 84 10.70 21.31 32.01
N GLY A 85 10.30 21.38 30.73
CA GLY A 85 10.04 22.65 30.04
C GLY A 85 8.64 23.27 30.26
N ILE A 86 7.71 22.59 30.91
CA ILE A 86 6.30 23.04 30.98
C ILE A 86 5.91 23.53 32.40
N GLY A 87 6.78 23.37 33.40
CA GLY A 87 6.48 23.69 34.80
C GLY A 87 6.92 25.07 35.31
N LEU A 88 7.46 25.95 34.46
CA LEU A 88 8.10 27.21 34.90
C LEU A 88 7.78 28.40 33.97
N ALA A 89 6.51 28.53 33.55
CA ALA A 89 6.07 29.64 32.71
C ALA A 89 4.67 30.14 33.07
N LEU A 90 4.34 30.25 34.36
CA LEU A 90 3.15 30.98 34.83
C LEU A 90 3.39 31.63 36.21
N VAL A 91 4.18 32.71 36.29
CA VAL A 91 4.03 33.81 37.27
C VAL A 91 4.75 35.07 36.74
N GLY A 92 4.02 36.17 36.54
CA GLY A 92 4.46 37.52 36.93
C GLY A 92 5.07 38.48 35.90
N ASP A 93 4.23 39.43 35.48
CA ASP A 93 4.41 40.89 35.24
C ASP A 93 5.43 41.51 34.25
N ASP A 94 4.96 42.66 33.74
CA ASP A 94 5.48 43.63 32.75
C ASP A 94 6.96 44.06 32.90
N GLU A 95 7.67 44.24 31.78
CA GLU A 95 8.52 45.42 31.43
C GLU A 95 9.04 45.30 29.97
N ASP A 96 9.01 46.41 29.22
CA ASP A 96 9.45 46.56 27.82
C ASP A 96 10.96 46.26 27.59
N PRO A 97 11.37 45.59 26.50
CA PRO A 97 12.77 45.61 26.06
C PRO A 97 13.04 46.65 24.97
N THR A 98 14.00 47.51 25.29
CA THR A 98 14.74 48.43 24.41
C THR A 98 15.49 47.69 23.28
N PRO A 99 15.72 48.33 22.11
CA PRO A 99 16.41 47.70 20.99
C PRO A 99 17.93 47.65 21.17
N ILE A 100 18.53 46.48 20.96
CA ILE A 100 19.99 46.26 21.01
C ILE A 100 20.61 46.62 19.65
N ALA A 101 21.47 47.64 19.66
CA ALA A 101 22.32 48.04 18.54
C ALA A 101 23.47 47.06 18.31
N SER A 102 23.73 46.70 17.04
CA SER A 102 24.98 46.09 16.60
C SER A 102 25.99 47.16 16.19
N GLY A 103 27.27 46.90 16.52
CA GLY A 103 28.41 47.81 16.43
C GLY A 103 28.95 48.13 15.02
N PRO A 104 30.14 48.76 14.92
CA PRO A 104 30.36 49.91 14.06
C PRO A 104 31.11 49.59 12.76
N ALA A 105 30.84 50.36 11.71
CA ALA A 105 31.70 50.48 10.53
C ALA A 105 32.30 51.89 10.43
N THR A 106 33.61 51.89 10.22
CA THR A 106 34.57 52.98 10.10
C THR A 106 34.16 54.10 9.14
N ALA A 107 34.45 55.35 9.54
CA ALA A 107 34.20 56.58 8.79
C ALA A 107 35.27 56.88 7.72
N GLY A 108 34.85 57.53 6.62
CA GLY A 108 35.69 58.29 5.68
C GLY A 108 34.83 59.00 4.62
N PRO A 109 35.14 60.25 4.20
CA PRO A 109 34.13 61.28 4.02
C PRO A 109 33.66 61.48 2.58
N THR A 110 32.38 61.85 2.39
CA THR A 110 31.87 62.42 1.13
C THR A 110 31.42 63.85 1.34
N THR A 111 32.13 64.74 0.67
CA THR A 111 31.80 66.14 0.40
C THR A 111 30.78 66.21 -0.75
N GLY A 112 29.82 67.14 -0.67
CA GLY A 112 29.18 67.75 -1.85
C GLY A 112 27.86 67.16 -2.35
N ASN A 113 26.79 67.94 -2.21
CA ASN A 113 25.60 67.96 -3.08
C ASN A 113 25.94 68.76 -4.38
N PRO A 114 25.13 68.86 -5.47
CA PRO A 114 23.83 68.21 -5.79
C PRO A 114 23.61 67.80 -7.29
N GLN A 115 22.44 67.21 -7.58
CA GLN A 115 21.68 67.22 -8.88
C GLN A 115 21.96 66.09 -9.92
N PRO A 116 21.12 65.88 -10.97
CA PRO A 116 20.11 64.82 -11.00
C PRO A 116 20.09 64.02 -12.32
N GLY A 117 19.39 62.88 -12.29
CA GLY A 117 19.00 62.16 -13.50
C GLY A 117 20.08 61.22 -14.00
N THR A 118 19.74 59.94 -14.11
CA THR A 118 19.74 59.15 -15.35
C THR A 118 19.10 57.81 -14.95
N GLU A 119 17.98 57.42 -15.56
CA GLU A 119 17.58 56.02 -15.58
C GLU A 119 18.70 55.19 -16.23
N PRO A 120 19.03 54.01 -15.70
CA PRO A 120 19.21 52.92 -16.63
C PRO A 120 18.48 51.66 -16.18
N SER A 121 17.63 51.21 -17.09
CA SER A 121 17.68 49.86 -17.64
C SER A 121 17.35 48.74 -16.66
N ALA A 122 16.10 48.29 -16.77
CA ALA A 122 15.62 46.99 -16.30
C ALA A 122 16.68 45.90 -16.54
N ALA A 123 17.15 45.30 -15.45
CA ALA A 123 17.82 44.01 -15.49
C ALA A 123 16.77 42.95 -15.86
N PRO A 124 17.08 42.00 -16.75
CA PRO A 124 16.11 40.98 -17.12
C PRO A 124 15.82 40.11 -15.89
N GLU A 125 14.54 39.95 -15.57
CA GLU A 125 14.08 38.88 -14.67
C GLU A 125 14.62 37.54 -15.18
N PRO A 126 15.14 36.66 -14.31
CA PRO A 126 15.45 35.30 -14.70
C PRO A 126 14.17 34.67 -15.22
N THR A 127 14.17 34.33 -16.50
CA THR A 127 13.12 33.54 -17.13
C THR A 127 13.01 32.21 -16.37
N GLU A 128 11.90 32.01 -15.66
CA GLU A 128 11.50 30.68 -15.20
C GLU A 128 11.35 29.79 -16.44
N SER A 129 12.25 28.83 -16.59
CA SER A 129 12.04 27.70 -17.48
C SER A 129 10.80 26.92 -17.00
N PRO A 130 9.88 26.52 -17.90
CA PRO A 130 8.85 25.56 -17.55
C PRO A 130 9.50 24.17 -17.38
N ASP A 131 8.94 23.39 -16.46
CA ASP A 131 9.18 21.94 -16.26
C ASP A 131 10.45 21.49 -15.51
N GLN A 132 10.52 21.82 -14.21
CA GLN A 132 11.12 20.90 -13.24
C GLN A 132 10.16 20.74 -12.05
N PRO A 133 9.68 19.52 -11.73
CA PRO A 133 8.82 19.33 -10.56
C PRO A 133 9.61 19.73 -9.31
N ASN A 134 9.08 20.72 -8.59
CA ASN A 134 9.63 21.16 -7.32
C ASN A 134 9.44 20.02 -6.30
N ASN A 135 10.46 19.17 -6.19
CA ASN A 135 10.45 17.85 -5.55
C ASN A 135 10.56 17.90 -4.02
N ASN A 136 10.18 19.02 -3.39
CA ASN A 136 10.24 19.21 -1.94
C ASN A 136 9.31 18.27 -1.16
N ASN A 137 8.40 17.57 -1.85
CA ASN A 137 7.45 16.63 -1.27
C ASN A 137 7.78 15.15 -1.61
N ALA A 138 9.00 14.87 -2.11
CA ALA A 138 9.44 13.50 -2.34
C ALA A 138 9.79 12.79 -1.02
N VAL A 139 9.39 11.52 -0.89
CA VAL A 139 9.53 10.75 0.34
C VAL A 139 10.32 9.47 0.08
N THR A 140 11.14 9.05 1.05
CA THR A 140 11.69 7.69 1.08
C THR A 140 10.77 6.81 1.91
N ALA A 141 10.11 5.84 1.28
CA ALA A 141 9.18 4.96 1.98
C ALA A 141 9.89 4.06 2.99
N ARG A 142 9.28 3.90 4.16
CA ARG A 142 9.63 2.94 5.21
C ARG A 142 8.60 1.83 5.31
N TYR A 143 7.38 2.08 4.85
CA TYR A 143 6.27 1.15 4.86
C TYR A 143 5.46 1.24 3.57
N SER A 144 4.71 0.18 3.25
CA SER A 144 3.81 0.18 2.08
C SER A 144 2.74 1.28 2.11
N SER A 145 2.35 1.78 3.29
CA SER A 145 1.41 2.90 3.42
C SER A 145 1.97 4.21 2.87
N ASP A 146 3.29 4.39 2.87
CA ASP A 146 3.92 5.63 2.39
C ASP A 146 3.72 5.82 0.87
N LEU A 147 3.48 4.72 0.14
CA LEU A 147 3.13 4.75 -1.29
C LEU A 147 1.81 5.50 -1.55
N SER A 148 0.97 5.70 -0.55
CA SER A 148 -0.26 6.49 -0.74
C SER A 148 0.02 7.94 -1.06
N GLY A 149 1.19 8.48 -0.66
CA GLY A 149 1.60 9.84 -0.99
C GLY A 149 1.66 10.10 -2.50
N VAL A 150 1.87 9.05 -3.31
CA VAL A 150 1.82 9.14 -4.78
C VAL A 150 0.47 9.66 -5.25
N CYS A 151 -0.62 9.31 -4.57
CA CYS A 151 -1.96 9.77 -4.91
C CYS A 151 -2.19 11.26 -4.63
N ASP A 152 -1.33 11.88 -3.82
CA ASP A 152 -1.28 13.33 -3.56
C ASP A 152 -0.13 14.02 -4.31
N GLY A 153 0.55 13.30 -5.22
CA GLY A 153 1.64 13.83 -6.03
C GLY A 153 3.02 13.78 -5.38
N SER A 154 3.20 13.06 -4.27
CA SER A 154 4.51 12.84 -3.63
C SER A 154 5.27 11.68 -4.27
N PRO A 155 6.43 11.91 -4.91
CA PRO A 155 7.26 10.83 -5.46
C PRO A 155 7.87 9.96 -4.36
N ILE A 156 8.01 8.64 -4.60
CA ILE A 156 8.64 7.71 -3.67
C ILE A 156 10.04 7.31 -4.16
N LEU A 157 11.08 7.91 -3.57
CA LEU A 157 12.45 7.88 -4.09
C LEU A 157 13.05 6.47 -4.18
N ASN A 158 12.67 5.57 -3.28
CA ASN A 158 13.13 4.19 -3.21
C ASN A 158 12.15 3.16 -3.82
N ALA A 159 11.14 3.63 -4.55
CA ALA A 159 10.28 2.77 -5.36
C ALA A 159 11.02 2.31 -6.63
N ALA A 160 10.53 1.24 -7.25
CA ALA A 160 11.06 0.76 -8.52
C ALA A 160 10.70 1.73 -9.64
N THR A 161 11.59 1.88 -10.61
CA THR A 161 11.30 2.65 -11.82
C THR A 161 10.23 1.92 -12.63
N TYR A 162 9.21 2.65 -13.09
CA TYR A 162 8.24 2.12 -14.04
C TYR A 162 8.86 2.07 -15.44
N SER A 163 8.93 0.88 -16.03
CA SER A 163 9.50 0.63 -17.36
C SER A 163 8.50 0.01 -18.34
N GLY A 164 7.21 0.02 -17.98
CA GLY A 164 6.12 -0.56 -18.76
C GLY A 164 5.24 -1.52 -17.93
N PRO A 165 4.13 -2.00 -18.52
CA PRO A 165 3.19 -2.91 -17.88
C PRO A 165 3.81 -4.22 -17.37
N SER A 166 4.59 -4.86 -18.23
CA SER A 166 5.12 -6.20 -17.98
C SER A 166 6.04 -6.23 -16.75
N GLY A 167 5.69 -7.06 -15.77
CA GLY A 167 6.49 -7.27 -14.55
C GLY A 167 6.38 -6.14 -13.52
N ALA A 168 5.58 -5.11 -13.78
CA ALA A 168 5.33 -4.05 -12.83
C ALA A 168 4.61 -4.58 -11.58
N LYS A 169 4.99 -4.03 -10.41
CA LYS A 169 4.35 -4.31 -9.13
C LYS A 169 3.51 -3.11 -8.73
N ALA A 170 2.30 -3.36 -8.24
CA ALA A 170 1.31 -2.33 -8.01
C ALA A 170 0.75 -2.34 -6.58
N TYR A 171 0.53 -1.14 -6.05
CA TYR A 171 -0.37 -0.91 -4.91
C TYR A 171 -1.61 -0.16 -5.36
N THR A 172 -2.71 -0.39 -4.66
CA THR A 172 -3.97 0.31 -4.92
C THR A 172 -4.42 1.01 -3.64
N PHE A 173 -4.82 2.26 -3.77
CA PHE A 173 -5.38 3.06 -2.68
C PHE A 173 -6.69 3.69 -3.08
N ALA A 174 -7.61 3.87 -2.14
CA ALA A 174 -8.80 4.67 -2.33
C ALA A 174 -9.04 5.60 -1.14
N ASN A 175 -9.46 6.82 -1.41
CA ASN A 175 -9.96 7.73 -0.40
C ASN A 175 -11.46 7.52 -0.14
N SER A 176 -12.10 8.41 0.61
CA SER A 176 -13.55 8.39 0.81
C SER A 176 -14.11 9.80 0.95
N ILE A 177 -15.43 9.94 0.79
CA ILE A 177 -16.13 11.22 0.91
C ILE A 177 -15.93 11.85 2.29
N GLU A 178 -15.87 11.02 3.34
CA GLU A 178 -15.67 11.52 4.71
C GLU A 178 -14.21 11.86 5.01
N ARG A 179 -13.27 11.33 4.23
CA ARG A 179 -11.83 11.54 4.41
C ARG A 179 -11.14 11.66 3.03
N PRO A 180 -11.38 12.75 2.29
CA PRO A 180 -10.88 12.88 0.92
C PRO A 180 -9.36 12.95 0.83
N THR A 181 -8.68 13.34 1.91
CA THR A 181 -7.22 13.42 2.03
C THR A 181 -6.59 12.17 2.67
N PHE A 182 -7.39 11.16 3.03
CA PHE A 182 -6.88 9.93 3.63
C PHE A 182 -7.02 8.77 2.65
N TRP A 183 -5.91 8.16 2.31
CA TRP A 183 -5.83 7.05 1.37
C TRP A 183 -5.75 5.71 2.10
N SER A 184 -6.67 4.80 1.78
CA SER A 184 -6.71 3.45 2.35
C SER A 184 -6.30 2.42 1.31
N THR A 185 -5.40 1.50 1.69
CA THR A 185 -4.99 0.41 0.79
C THR A 185 -6.18 -0.47 0.41
N LYS A 186 -6.27 -0.84 -0.86
CA LYS A 186 -7.21 -1.83 -1.37
C LYS A 186 -6.45 -3.10 -1.73
N SER A 187 -7.01 -4.22 -1.30
CA SER A 187 -6.42 -5.52 -1.53
C SER A 187 -6.64 -5.94 -2.99
N VAL A 188 -5.62 -6.54 -3.57
CA VAL A 188 -5.68 -7.28 -4.82
C VAL A 188 -5.22 -8.70 -4.54
N SER A 189 -5.71 -9.66 -5.29
CA SER A 189 -5.40 -11.07 -5.11
C SER A 189 -3.89 -11.32 -5.18
N SER A 190 -3.37 -12.09 -4.22
CA SER A 190 -1.96 -12.48 -4.18
C SER A 190 -1.53 -13.39 -5.33
N ALA A 191 -2.48 -13.95 -6.07
CA ALA A 191 -2.23 -14.73 -7.28
C ALA A 191 -1.89 -13.86 -8.50
N LYS A 192 -2.12 -12.54 -8.44
CA LYS A 192 -1.87 -11.64 -9.56
C LYS A 192 -0.37 -11.38 -9.75
N PRO A 193 0.14 -11.32 -11.00
CA PRO A 193 1.56 -11.10 -11.26
C PRO A 193 2.05 -9.73 -10.77
N TYR A 194 1.17 -8.74 -10.73
CA TYR A 194 1.46 -7.39 -10.23
C TYR A 194 1.33 -7.25 -8.70
N TYR A 195 0.95 -8.30 -7.98
CA TYR A 195 0.86 -8.25 -6.53
C TYR A 195 2.24 -7.98 -5.90
N ALA A 196 2.25 -7.03 -4.96
CA ALA A 196 3.39 -6.70 -4.12
C ALA A 196 3.11 -7.07 -2.66
N LYS A 197 4.09 -7.69 -1.99
CA LYS A 197 4.00 -7.94 -0.55
C LYS A 197 4.27 -6.65 0.22
N SER A 198 3.65 -6.50 1.38
CA SER A 198 3.83 -5.33 2.26
C SER A 198 5.27 -5.10 2.73
N ALA A 199 6.10 -6.14 2.79
CA ALA A 199 7.51 -6.02 3.11
C ALA A 199 8.40 -5.65 1.89
N ASP A 200 7.89 -5.86 0.67
CA ASP A 200 8.62 -5.68 -0.59
C ASP A 200 8.18 -4.39 -1.31
N PHE A 201 7.77 -3.37 -0.55
CA PHE A 201 7.19 -2.12 -1.09
C PHE A 201 8.15 -1.34 -2.00
N THR A 202 9.47 -1.56 -1.89
CA THR A 202 10.46 -0.95 -2.79
C THR A 202 10.44 -1.54 -4.21
N SER A 203 9.85 -2.72 -4.41
CA SER A 203 9.67 -3.32 -5.73
C SER A 203 8.51 -2.71 -6.53
N VAL A 204 7.68 -1.90 -5.88
CA VAL A 204 6.48 -1.28 -6.46
C VAL A 204 6.90 -0.21 -7.44
N SER A 205 6.38 -0.27 -8.66
CA SER A 205 6.60 0.73 -9.71
C SER A 205 5.33 1.48 -10.09
N VAL A 206 4.15 0.96 -9.72
CA VAL A 206 2.85 1.55 -10.04
C VAL A 206 2.02 1.76 -8.77
N VAL A 207 1.35 2.91 -8.68
CA VAL A 207 0.30 3.15 -7.70
C VAL A 207 -1.00 3.47 -8.42
N ALA A 208 -2.04 2.69 -8.13
CA ALA A 208 -3.40 2.92 -8.60
C ALA A 208 -4.16 3.71 -7.52
N CYS A 209 -4.57 4.93 -7.88
CA CYS A 209 -5.26 5.85 -6.98
C CYS A 209 -6.72 5.96 -7.38
N LEU A 210 -7.62 5.49 -6.52
CA LEU A 210 -9.06 5.63 -6.65
C LEU A 210 -9.52 6.86 -5.88
N LYS A 211 -9.74 7.96 -6.58
CA LYS A 211 -10.33 9.17 -6.00
C LYS A 211 -11.84 9.07 -6.10
N VAL A 212 -12.54 9.29 -4.99
CA VAL A 212 -14.00 9.34 -4.99
C VAL A 212 -14.48 10.51 -5.83
N ASP A 213 -15.51 10.27 -6.63
CA ASP A 213 -16.18 11.32 -7.40
C ASP A 213 -17.18 12.01 -6.47
N GLU A 214 -16.93 13.28 -6.13
CA GLU A 214 -17.82 14.05 -5.27
C GLU A 214 -19.21 14.20 -5.92
N GLY A 215 -20.27 14.04 -5.13
CA GLY A 215 -21.65 14.08 -5.64
C GLY A 215 -22.12 12.80 -6.33
N SER A 216 -21.28 11.75 -6.39
CA SER A 216 -21.65 10.45 -6.96
C SER A 216 -22.48 9.56 -6.03
N GLU A 217 -22.87 10.07 -4.86
CA GLU A 217 -23.65 9.31 -3.88
C GLU A 217 -24.98 8.82 -4.45
N GLY A 218 -25.19 7.51 -4.39
CA GLY A 218 -26.50 6.93 -4.69
C GLY A 218 -27.48 7.02 -3.53
N ALA A 219 -28.73 6.62 -3.79
CA ALA A 219 -29.76 6.55 -2.77
C ALA A 219 -29.31 5.65 -1.58
N PRO A 220 -29.41 6.11 -0.32
CA PRO A 220 -28.98 5.33 0.83
C PRO A 220 -29.85 4.09 1.06
N LYS A 221 -29.22 2.93 1.25
CA LYS A 221 -29.87 1.72 1.74
C LYS A 221 -29.86 1.71 3.27
N LYS A 222 -31.00 1.43 3.90
CA LYS A 222 -31.06 1.26 5.36
C LYS A 222 -30.64 -0.15 5.74
N CYS A 223 -29.71 -0.25 6.67
CA CYS A 223 -29.16 -1.50 7.16
C CYS A 223 -29.23 -1.52 8.68
N ASP A 224 -29.95 -2.49 9.23
CA ASP A 224 -30.15 -2.65 10.67
C ASP A 224 -29.11 -3.59 11.27
N TYR A 225 -28.47 -3.15 12.35
CA TYR A 225 -27.46 -3.89 13.07
C TYR A 225 -27.72 -3.86 14.57
N LYS A 226 -27.06 -4.76 15.30
CA LYS A 226 -26.91 -4.65 16.75
C LYS A 226 -25.51 -4.13 17.04
N ASP A 227 -25.40 -3.10 17.88
CA ASP A 227 -24.11 -2.64 18.37
C ASP A 227 -23.56 -3.57 19.47
N ASN A 228 -22.38 -3.22 20.01
CA ASN A 228 -21.72 -4.00 21.06
C ASN A 228 -22.50 -4.05 22.38
N SER A 229 -23.49 -3.18 22.57
CA SER A 229 -24.40 -3.16 23.72
C SER A 229 -25.71 -3.90 23.44
N GLY A 230 -25.86 -4.49 22.24
CA GLY A 230 -27.07 -5.19 21.82
C GLY A 230 -28.19 -4.26 21.33
N LYS A 231 -27.95 -2.95 21.27
CA LYS A 231 -28.94 -1.96 20.81
C LYS A 231 -29.04 -2.01 19.29
N GLN A 232 -30.27 -1.94 18.78
CA GLN A 232 -30.51 -1.83 17.35
C GLN A 232 -30.10 -0.43 16.85
N VAL A 233 -29.32 -0.42 15.78
CA VAL A 233 -28.87 0.78 15.09
C VAL A 233 -29.15 0.64 13.59
N THR A 234 -29.72 1.67 12.99
CA THR A 234 -29.98 1.72 11.54
C THR A 234 -28.93 2.61 10.89
N ILE A 235 -28.18 2.05 9.95
CA ILE A 235 -27.09 2.73 9.24
C ILE A 235 -27.54 2.98 7.80
N SER A 236 -27.27 4.19 7.31
CA SER A 236 -27.45 4.55 5.92
C SER A 236 -26.21 4.12 5.13
N TYR A 237 -26.31 3.02 4.40
CA TYR A 237 -25.24 2.49 3.55
C TYR A 237 -25.37 3.07 2.14
N ILE A 238 -24.36 3.81 1.72
CA ILE A 238 -24.41 4.70 0.55
C ILE A 238 -23.44 4.19 -0.51
N SER A 239 -23.92 4.11 -1.75
CA SER A 239 -23.08 3.80 -2.90
C SER A 239 -22.37 5.05 -3.38
N SER A 240 -21.22 4.90 -4.01
CA SER A 240 -20.46 5.99 -4.62
C SER A 240 -19.72 5.50 -5.85
N ARG A 241 -19.04 6.43 -6.53
CA ARG A 241 -18.21 6.17 -7.69
C ARG A 241 -16.81 6.71 -7.47
N TYR A 242 -15.84 6.07 -8.09
CA TYR A 242 -14.45 6.43 -8.03
C TYR A 242 -13.86 6.52 -9.43
N THR A 243 -12.94 7.46 -9.61
CA THR A 243 -12.05 7.53 -10.77
C THR A 243 -10.70 6.93 -10.39
N MET A 244 -10.28 5.90 -11.12
CA MET A 244 -8.97 5.27 -10.97
C MET A 244 -7.96 5.88 -11.95
N THR A 245 -6.81 6.29 -11.42
CA THR A 245 -5.66 6.75 -12.21
C THR A 245 -4.40 5.99 -11.79
N PHE A 246 -3.53 5.65 -12.74
CA PHE A 246 -2.26 4.99 -12.49
C PHE A 246 -1.13 6.00 -12.52
N TYR A 247 -0.24 5.89 -11.53
CA TYR A 247 0.93 6.74 -11.37
C TYR A 247 2.20 5.90 -11.27
N ALA A 248 3.30 6.39 -11.84
CA ALA A 248 4.62 5.83 -11.60
C ALA A 248 5.02 6.14 -10.14
N ALA A 249 5.25 5.12 -9.32
CA ALA A 249 5.48 5.28 -7.89
C ALA A 249 6.70 6.18 -7.59
N LYS A 250 7.75 6.06 -8.40
CA LYS A 250 9.01 6.77 -8.19
C LYS A 250 8.96 8.25 -8.54
N THR A 251 8.12 8.64 -9.50
CA THR A 251 8.04 10.02 -10.01
C THR A 251 6.73 10.72 -9.67
N ALA A 252 5.72 9.97 -9.23
CA ALA A 252 4.34 10.41 -9.07
C ALA A 252 3.69 10.99 -10.35
N GLU A 253 4.26 10.69 -11.51
CA GLU A 253 3.69 11.10 -12.80
C GLU A 253 2.55 10.16 -13.19
N LYS A 254 1.49 10.73 -13.77
CA LYS A 254 0.40 9.95 -14.34
C LYS A 254 0.90 9.14 -15.52
N ILE A 255 0.67 7.83 -15.49
CA ILE A 255 1.08 6.88 -16.54
C ILE A 255 -0.11 6.22 -17.25
N GLY A 256 -1.34 6.40 -16.74
CA GLY A 256 -2.54 5.88 -17.39
C GLY A 256 -3.82 6.13 -16.61
N ASP A 257 -4.94 5.82 -17.26
CA ASP A 257 -6.28 5.87 -16.69
C ASP A 257 -6.81 4.45 -16.45
N GLY A 258 -7.31 4.18 -15.24
CA GLY A 258 -7.99 2.93 -14.88
C GLY A 258 -9.50 2.99 -15.09
N GLY A 259 -10.03 4.17 -15.41
CA GLY A 259 -11.46 4.40 -15.64
C GLY A 259 -12.26 4.46 -14.35
N THR A 260 -13.55 4.17 -14.46
CA THR A 260 -14.50 4.29 -13.36
C THR A 260 -14.64 2.99 -12.59
N VAL A 261 -14.60 3.09 -11.25
CA VAL A 261 -14.88 1.98 -10.33
C VAL A 261 -16.11 2.32 -9.50
N ASN A 262 -17.11 1.45 -9.53
CA ASN A 262 -18.31 1.62 -8.70
C ASN A 262 -18.08 1.04 -7.30
N ALA A 263 -18.69 1.67 -6.30
CA ALA A 263 -18.81 1.16 -4.94
C ALA A 263 -20.29 0.85 -4.64
N PRO A 264 -20.80 -0.34 -4.99
CA PRO A 264 -22.21 -0.65 -4.88
C PRO A 264 -22.66 -0.86 -3.43
N ALA A 265 -23.83 -0.31 -3.08
CA ALA A 265 -24.49 -0.49 -1.78
C ALA A 265 -25.75 -1.38 -1.90
N ASN A 266 -25.71 -2.40 -2.76
CA ASN A 266 -26.86 -3.26 -3.08
C ASN A 266 -27.28 -4.17 -1.90
N ARG A 267 -26.32 -4.58 -1.06
CA ARG A 267 -26.53 -5.46 0.10
C ARG A 267 -25.89 -4.86 1.36
N CYS A 268 -26.56 -5.03 2.49
CA CYS A 268 -25.98 -4.69 3.79
C CYS A 268 -24.84 -5.67 4.11
N PRO A 269 -23.61 -5.18 4.38
CA PRO A 269 -22.51 -6.05 4.77
C PRO A 269 -22.77 -6.69 6.14
N SER A 270 -22.11 -7.80 6.47
CA SER A 270 -22.25 -8.45 7.78
C SER A 270 -21.67 -7.61 8.91
N PHE A 271 -20.58 -6.89 8.63
CA PHE A 271 -19.93 -5.94 9.53
C PHE A 271 -19.72 -4.63 8.79
N ILE A 272 -19.88 -3.52 9.48
CA ILE A 272 -19.79 -2.19 8.90
C ILE A 272 -19.12 -1.22 9.84
N SER A 273 -18.16 -0.46 9.31
CA SER A 273 -17.67 0.75 9.97
C SER A 273 -18.52 1.93 9.52
N TYR A 274 -18.95 2.76 10.46
CA TYR A 274 -19.85 3.87 10.18
C TYR A 274 -19.52 5.07 11.07
N ASN A 275 -19.94 6.23 10.63
CA ASN A 275 -19.84 7.45 11.39
C ASN A 275 -20.98 7.52 12.43
N LYS A 276 -20.62 7.54 13.72
CA LYS A 276 -21.58 7.51 14.83
C LYS A 276 -22.44 8.78 14.94
N VAL A 277 -22.01 9.89 14.32
CA VAL A 277 -22.76 11.15 14.33
C VAL A 277 -23.79 11.17 13.21
N THR A 278 -23.38 10.84 11.98
CA THR A 278 -24.26 10.91 10.80
C THR A 278 -25.05 9.62 10.54
N MET A 279 -24.67 8.52 11.21
CA MET A 279 -25.18 7.17 10.97
C MET A 279 -25.04 6.75 9.49
N LYS A 280 -24.01 7.23 8.82
CA LYS A 280 -23.67 6.90 7.42
C LYS A 280 -22.47 5.98 7.34
N SER A 281 -22.45 5.17 6.30
CA SER A 281 -21.30 4.40 5.87
C SER A 281 -21.30 4.34 4.35
N TYR A 282 -20.12 4.38 3.74
CA TYR A 282 -19.95 4.34 2.29
C TYR A 282 -19.45 2.97 1.86
N ALA A 283 -19.97 2.49 0.73
CA ALA A 283 -19.49 1.26 0.13
C ALA A 283 -18.02 1.38 -0.27
N SER A 284 -17.30 0.26 -0.22
CA SER A 284 -15.96 0.20 -0.76
C SER A 284 -16.00 0.01 -2.28
N PRO A 285 -15.02 0.54 -3.03
CA PRO A 285 -14.91 0.28 -4.46
C PRO A 285 -14.84 -1.23 -4.72
N ASP A 286 -15.52 -1.68 -5.77
CA ASP A 286 -15.60 -3.09 -6.14
C ASP A 286 -14.21 -3.65 -6.49
N SER A 287 -13.78 -4.68 -5.77
CA SER A 287 -12.44 -5.27 -5.95
C SER A 287 -12.28 -5.97 -7.31
N GLY A 288 -13.34 -6.57 -7.83
CA GLY A 288 -13.31 -7.21 -9.15
C GLY A 288 -13.05 -6.19 -10.26
N THR A 289 -13.68 -5.01 -10.18
CA THR A 289 -13.47 -3.91 -11.11
C THR A 289 -12.09 -3.29 -10.97
N ILE A 290 -11.56 -3.17 -9.75
CA ILE A 290 -10.16 -2.79 -9.50
C ILE A 290 -9.21 -3.74 -10.20
N GLU A 291 -9.38 -5.05 -9.98
CA GLU A 291 -8.52 -6.06 -10.57
C GLU A 291 -8.64 -6.10 -12.09
N ALA A 292 -9.83 -5.96 -12.65
CA ALA A 292 -10.01 -5.89 -14.10
C ALA A 292 -9.31 -4.68 -14.73
N ALA A 293 -9.32 -3.52 -14.04
CA ALA A 293 -8.59 -2.33 -14.49
C ALA A 293 -7.07 -2.53 -14.43
N LEU A 294 -6.56 -3.14 -13.33
CA LEU A 294 -5.15 -3.48 -13.19
C LEU A 294 -4.71 -4.54 -14.20
N ASP A 295 -5.51 -5.59 -14.42
CA ASP A 295 -5.25 -6.61 -15.41
C ASP A 295 -5.11 -5.96 -16.79
N LYS A 296 -6.04 -5.08 -17.17
CA LYS A 296 -5.99 -4.38 -18.46
C LYS A 296 -4.75 -3.49 -18.60
N PHE A 297 -4.30 -2.84 -17.51
CA PHE A 297 -3.18 -1.89 -17.56
C PHE A 297 -1.81 -2.56 -17.44
N LEU A 298 -1.73 -3.68 -16.72
CA LEU A 298 -0.48 -4.36 -16.33
C LEU A 298 -0.27 -5.72 -17.01
N SER A 299 -1.21 -6.17 -17.85
CA SER A 299 -1.06 -7.35 -18.71
C SER A 299 -0.03 -7.14 -19.81
#